data_AF-A0A0F7ZFH1-F1
#
_entry.id   AF-A0A0F7ZFH1-F1
#
_cell.length_a   1.000
_cell.length_b   1.000
_cell.length_c   1.000
_cell.angle_alpha   90.00
_cell.angle_beta   90.00
_cell.angle_gamma   90.00
#
_symmetry.space_group_name_H-M   'P 1'
#
loop_
_entity.id
_entity.type
_entity.pdbx_description
1 polymer ?
#
loop_
_entity_poly.entity_id
_entity_poly.type
_entity_poly.pdbx_seq_one_letter_code
_entity_poly.pdbx_strand_id
1 'polypeptide(L)'
;MSDRLANINCSLTGSVVSIPGFSMLSEAQRDMVYQEALRRQAMPICAETLADRLRWITPPIDEDEETELSRSLEAKSRNDLESDGCPPCYPPELEFPFRDPPQRYKPIIEYWQSCLRTDVVLCAQLSKWRQFRRSQTKIRSRFRTKPFADFIHQTRQRLQKYNIRVPFTLQPDPTKQNRLQNWLEYEDYCLRQLERLESKADQLRAELRLGSPKDNERPVRVFEGKTYTETVTIKLQRAEREIQQHHVLLRWVAQERQTMIAGATGNDGDIHGTAASENTWRNRLRRSQTRREAPAVMGNVRVSKVRPVKHSAPLPRSILQSTECVDNDRGDVRQGDDPTSQFHAGRKPPPNSSLRARLQKPVPPSRHGKARDAAAVRRASCQSQGTRQRAQSPVLYKTRSGRISKRPSRWVPT
;
A
#
# COMPACT_ATOMS: atom_id res chain seq x y z
N MET A 1 -38.94 21.40 -33.41
CA MET A 1 -39.54 20.40 -32.51
C MET A 1 -38.43 19.46 -32.09
N SER A 2 -37.95 19.62 -30.85
CA SER A 2 -36.74 18.96 -30.36
C SER A 2 -37.13 17.78 -29.47
N ASP A 3 -36.71 16.57 -29.84
CA ASP A 3 -36.84 15.36 -29.03
C ASP A 3 -36.12 15.52 -27.69
N ARG A 4 -36.88 15.85 -26.64
CA ARG A 4 -36.41 15.75 -25.26
C ARG A 4 -36.47 14.29 -24.85
N LEU A 5 -35.35 13.58 -24.98
CA LEU A 5 -35.14 12.30 -24.29
C LEU A 5 -35.26 12.56 -22.78
N ALA A 6 -36.33 12.04 -22.18
CA ALA A 6 -36.54 12.09 -20.74
C ALA A 6 -35.54 11.14 -20.05
N ASN A 7 -34.37 11.65 -19.71
CA ASN A 7 -33.42 10.96 -18.85
C ASN A 7 -33.91 11.04 -17.40
N ILE A 8 -34.45 9.92 -16.88
CA ILE A 8 -34.73 9.78 -15.46
C ILE A 8 -33.39 9.54 -14.75
N ASN A 9 -32.78 10.61 -14.24
CA ASN A 9 -31.57 10.53 -13.44
C ASN A 9 -31.92 10.07 -12.03
N CYS A 10 -31.72 8.78 -11.73
CA CYS A 10 -31.66 8.29 -10.36
C CYS A 10 -30.35 8.78 -9.72
N SER A 11 -30.46 9.80 -8.87
CA SER A 11 -29.34 10.57 -8.29
C SER A 11 -28.46 9.82 -7.28
N LEU A 12 -28.70 8.53 -7.02
CA LEU A 12 -27.93 7.75 -6.04
C LEU A 12 -26.81 6.91 -6.66
N THR A 13 -26.83 6.61 -7.97
CA THR A 13 -25.74 5.83 -8.62
C THR A 13 -25.39 6.28 -10.04
N GLY A 14 -26.05 7.30 -10.60
CA GLY A 14 -25.80 7.73 -11.98
C GLY A 14 -26.13 6.68 -13.05
N SER A 15 -26.80 5.59 -12.66
CA SER A 15 -27.25 4.55 -13.59
C SER A 15 -28.58 4.98 -14.21
N VAL A 16 -28.56 5.21 -15.53
CA VAL A 16 -29.76 5.51 -16.32
C VAL A 16 -30.44 4.18 -16.66
N VAL A 17 -31.60 3.93 -16.06
CA VAL A 17 -32.42 2.75 -16.40
C VAL A 17 -33.25 3.10 -17.65
N SER A 18 -32.87 2.55 -18.81
CA SER A 18 -33.69 2.67 -20.02
C SER A 18 -34.82 1.65 -20.00
N ILE A 19 -36.07 2.12 -20.03
CA ILE A 19 -37.26 1.27 -20.15
C ILE A 19 -37.54 1.02 -21.65
N PRO A 20 -37.42 -0.21 -22.16
CA PRO A 20 -37.72 -0.51 -23.57
C PRO A 20 -39.16 -0.12 -23.92
N GLY A 21 -39.36 0.53 -25.07
CA GLY A 21 -40.69 0.93 -25.56
C GLY A 21 -41.25 2.24 -24.97
N PHE A 22 -40.52 2.92 -24.08
CA PHE A 22 -40.96 4.18 -23.48
C PHE A 22 -41.24 5.30 -24.51
N SER A 23 -40.54 5.29 -25.64
CA SER A 23 -40.75 6.23 -26.76
C SER A 23 -42.03 5.97 -27.55
N MET A 24 -42.64 4.79 -27.43
CA MET A 24 -43.88 4.44 -28.13
C MET A 24 -45.13 4.78 -27.31
N LEU A 25 -44.96 5.25 -26.07
CA LEU A 25 -46.05 5.65 -25.19
C LEU A 25 -46.52 7.07 -25.50
N SER A 26 -47.83 7.30 -25.40
CA SER A 26 -48.38 8.65 -25.46
C SER A 26 -47.85 9.49 -24.29
N GLU A 27 -47.91 10.82 -24.41
CA GLU A 27 -47.46 11.74 -23.36
C GLU A 27 -48.18 11.48 -22.03
N ALA A 28 -49.50 11.30 -22.07
CA ALA A 28 -50.29 10.94 -20.89
C ALA A 28 -49.85 9.60 -20.25
N GLN A 29 -49.48 8.59 -21.06
CA GLN A 29 -48.96 7.33 -20.55
C GLN A 29 -47.57 7.48 -19.91
N ARG A 30 -46.71 8.33 -20.48
CA ARG A 30 -45.39 8.65 -19.90
C ARG A 30 -45.53 9.36 -18.56
N ASP A 31 -46.46 10.31 -18.45
CA ASP A 31 -46.75 11.01 -17.21
C ASP A 31 -47.28 10.06 -16.13
N MET A 32 -48.17 9.12 -16.47
CA MET A 32 -48.62 8.09 -15.53
C MET A 32 -47.46 7.21 -15.02
N VAL A 33 -46.55 6.78 -15.91
CA VAL A 33 -45.37 6.00 -15.52
C VAL A 33 -44.46 6.80 -14.60
N TYR A 34 -44.28 8.10 -14.88
CA TYR A 34 -43.47 8.98 -14.06
C TYR A 34 -44.08 9.21 -12.66
N GLN A 35 -45.39 9.46 -12.60
CA GLN A 35 -46.12 9.62 -11.33
C GLN A 35 -46.12 8.33 -10.51
N GLU A 36 -46.27 7.17 -11.14
CA GLU A 36 -46.19 5.88 -10.45
C GLU A 36 -44.76 5.58 -9.96
N ALA A 37 -43.73 5.96 -10.71
CA ALA A 37 -42.34 5.85 -10.28
C ALA A 37 -42.04 6.76 -9.07
N LEU A 38 -42.51 8.01 -9.11
CA LEU A 38 -42.44 8.93 -7.97
C LEU A 38 -43.18 8.38 -6.77
N ARG A 39 -44.39 7.84 -6.94
CA ARG A 39 -45.17 7.21 -5.86
C ARG A 39 -44.42 6.04 -5.25
N ARG A 40 -43.76 5.21 -6.07
CA ARG A 40 -42.96 4.07 -5.61
C ARG A 40 -41.64 4.47 -4.95
N GLN A 41 -41.04 5.61 -5.33
CA GLN A 41 -39.88 6.18 -4.64
C GLN A 41 -40.27 6.90 -3.34
N ALA A 42 -41.46 7.51 -3.30
CA ALA A 42 -42.00 8.22 -2.15
C ALA A 42 -42.56 7.26 -1.09
N MET A 43 -42.89 6.02 -1.46
CA MET A 43 -43.15 4.96 -0.50
C MET A 43 -41.82 4.60 0.16
N PRO A 44 -41.61 4.91 1.45
CA PRO A 44 -40.45 4.39 2.16
C PRO A 44 -40.58 2.88 2.10
N ILE A 45 -39.80 2.23 1.24
CA ILE A 45 -39.62 0.79 1.35
C ILE A 45 -39.05 0.61 2.75
N CYS A 46 -39.86 0.11 3.67
CA CYS A 46 -39.41 -0.17 5.02
C CYS A 46 -38.11 -0.95 4.89
N ALA A 47 -37.07 -0.55 5.64
CA ALA A 47 -35.77 -1.20 5.58
C ALA A 47 -35.90 -2.73 5.71
N GLU A 48 -36.90 -3.19 6.46
CA GLU A 48 -37.31 -4.58 6.60
C GLU A 48 -37.81 -5.20 5.29
N THR A 49 -38.73 -4.57 4.56
CA THR A 49 -39.24 -5.10 3.28
C THR A 49 -38.15 -5.15 2.21
N LEU A 50 -37.23 -4.18 2.18
CA LEU A 50 -36.07 -4.23 1.29
C LEU A 50 -35.11 -5.35 1.69
N ALA A 51 -34.82 -5.49 2.99
CA ALA A 51 -33.96 -6.53 3.51
C ALA A 51 -34.54 -7.93 3.22
N ASP A 52 -35.83 -8.13 3.41
CA ASP A 52 -36.50 -9.39 3.10
C ASP A 52 -36.43 -9.70 1.61
N ARG A 53 -36.73 -8.71 0.76
CA ARG A 53 -36.62 -8.89 -0.70
C ARG A 53 -35.18 -9.21 -1.12
N LEU A 54 -34.18 -8.60 -0.50
CA LEU A 54 -32.77 -8.90 -0.75
C LEU A 54 -32.37 -10.30 -0.23
N ARG A 55 -32.91 -10.74 0.91
CA ARG A 55 -32.73 -12.12 1.43
C ARG A 55 -33.36 -13.17 0.51
N TRP A 56 -34.47 -12.86 -0.16
CA TRP A 56 -35.07 -13.76 -1.14
C TRP A 56 -34.27 -13.84 -2.45
N ILE A 57 -33.59 -12.76 -2.84
CA ILE A 57 -32.81 -12.70 -4.08
C ILE A 57 -31.39 -13.28 -3.89
N THR A 58 -30.83 -13.12 -2.69
CA THR A 58 -29.48 -13.58 -2.35
C THR A 58 -29.64 -14.77 -1.40
N PRO A 59 -29.46 -16.02 -1.87
CA PRO A 59 -29.43 -17.18 -0.99
C PRO A 59 -28.52 -16.88 0.22
N PRO A 60 -28.87 -17.37 1.43
CA PRO A 60 -27.99 -17.25 2.59
C PRO A 60 -26.59 -17.69 2.20
N ILE A 61 -25.58 -16.91 2.62
CA ILE A 61 -24.19 -17.30 2.40
C ILE A 61 -23.99 -18.62 3.14
N ASP A 62 -23.51 -19.63 2.42
CA ASP A 62 -23.11 -20.88 3.03
C ASP A 62 -21.85 -20.62 3.86
N GLU A 63 -21.98 -20.68 5.18
CA GLU A 63 -20.90 -20.40 6.13
C GLU A 63 -19.70 -21.33 5.91
N ASP A 64 -19.95 -22.57 5.44
CA ASP A 64 -18.89 -23.52 5.10
C ASP A 64 -18.16 -23.09 3.82
N GLU A 65 -18.87 -22.57 2.82
CA GLU A 65 -18.25 -22.02 1.60
C GLU A 65 -17.40 -20.78 1.90
N GLU A 66 -17.87 -19.89 2.77
CA GLU A 66 -17.10 -18.71 3.20
C GLU A 66 -15.84 -19.10 3.99
N THR A 67 -15.97 -20.06 4.92
CA THR A 67 -14.85 -20.56 5.70
C THR A 67 -13.80 -21.23 4.81
N GLU A 68 -14.22 -22.04 3.84
CA GLU A 68 -13.30 -22.69 2.90
C GLU A 68 -12.62 -21.67 1.97
N LEU A 69 -13.34 -20.63 1.56
CA LEU A 69 -12.76 -19.51 0.80
C LEU A 69 -11.68 -18.79 1.63
N SER A 70 -11.97 -18.48 2.89
CA SER A 70 -11.00 -17.84 3.79
C SER A 70 -9.76 -18.72 4.01
N ARG A 71 -9.93 -20.05 4.18
CA ARG A 71 -8.81 -21.00 4.24
C ARG A 71 -7.95 -20.99 2.98
N SER A 72 -8.59 -21.00 1.81
CA SER A 72 -7.89 -20.96 0.52
C SER A 72 -7.11 -19.67 0.33
N LEU A 73 -7.69 -18.52 0.70
CA LEU A 73 -7.04 -17.22 0.65
C LEU A 73 -5.84 -17.14 1.61
N GLU A 74 -5.99 -17.67 2.82
CA GLU A 74 -4.92 -17.71 3.82
C GLU A 74 -3.75 -18.59 3.37
N ALA A 75 -4.04 -19.80 2.86
CA ALA A 75 -3.04 -20.72 2.33
C ALA A 75 -2.30 -20.14 1.11
N LYS A 76 -3.02 -19.48 0.20
CA LYS A 76 -2.42 -18.75 -0.91
C LYS A 76 -1.50 -17.63 -0.42
N SER A 77 -1.93 -16.88 0.59
CA SER A 77 -1.14 -15.78 1.14
C SER A 77 0.13 -16.26 1.83
N ARG A 78 0.10 -17.42 2.50
CA ARG A 78 1.30 -18.09 3.01
C ARG A 78 2.32 -18.36 1.92
N ASN A 79 1.90 -19.03 0.83
CA ASN A 79 2.77 -19.35 -0.29
C ASN A 79 3.36 -18.07 -0.93
N ASP A 80 2.53 -17.04 -1.13
CA ASP A 80 2.97 -15.76 -1.67
C ASP A 80 4.01 -15.09 -0.75
N LEU A 81 3.78 -15.05 0.58
CA LEU A 81 4.72 -14.50 1.57
C LEU A 81 6.06 -15.23 1.55
N GLU A 82 6.04 -16.56 1.59
CA GLU A 82 7.23 -17.39 1.58
C GLU A 82 8.03 -17.22 0.27
N SER A 83 7.33 -17.17 -0.87
CA SER A 83 7.95 -16.94 -2.18
C SER A 83 8.62 -15.55 -2.29
N ASP A 84 8.05 -14.54 -1.62
CA ASP A 84 8.60 -13.18 -1.55
C ASP A 84 9.66 -13.03 -0.43
N GLY A 85 9.99 -14.11 0.29
CA GLY A 85 10.98 -14.14 1.38
C GLY A 85 10.51 -13.56 2.72
N CYS A 86 9.20 -13.31 2.88
CA CYS A 86 8.59 -12.87 4.12
C CYS A 86 8.16 -14.09 4.98
N PRO A 87 8.66 -14.25 6.22
CA PRO A 87 8.14 -15.28 7.12
C PRO A 87 6.65 -15.03 7.46
N PRO A 88 5.76 -16.01 7.30
CA PRO A 88 4.41 -15.95 7.85
C PRO A 88 4.45 -15.72 9.37
N CYS A 89 3.53 -14.92 9.92
CA CYS A 89 3.56 -14.56 11.34
C CYS A 89 3.21 -15.70 12.32
N TYR A 90 2.79 -16.84 11.80
CA TYR A 90 2.53 -18.07 12.56
C TYR A 90 2.92 -19.30 11.72
N PRO A 91 3.26 -20.43 12.35
CA PRO A 91 3.79 -21.60 11.67
C PRO A 91 2.66 -22.39 10.94
N PRO A 92 2.98 -23.24 9.96
CA PRO A 92 1.97 -23.90 9.12
C PRO A 92 1.12 -24.94 9.87
N GLU A 93 1.56 -25.43 11.03
CA GLU A 93 0.82 -26.38 11.86
C GLU A 93 -0.38 -25.73 12.57
N LEU A 94 -0.45 -24.40 12.60
CA LEU A 94 -1.58 -23.69 13.20
C LEU A 94 -2.72 -23.57 12.18
N GLU A 95 -3.78 -24.36 12.39
CA GLU A 95 -4.95 -24.39 11.52
C GLU A 95 -5.76 -23.09 11.57
N PHE A 96 -6.22 -22.65 10.40
CA PHE A 96 -7.09 -21.49 10.20
C PHE A 96 -8.52 -21.96 9.86
N PRO A 97 -9.59 -21.33 10.39
CA PRO A 97 -9.62 -20.14 11.24
C PRO A 97 -9.25 -20.39 12.70
N PHE A 98 -8.66 -19.39 13.37
CA PHE A 98 -8.22 -19.51 14.76
C PHE A 98 -9.39 -19.41 15.74
N ARG A 99 -9.69 -20.49 16.45
CA ARG A 99 -10.62 -20.46 17.60
C ARG A 99 -9.92 -20.02 18.89
N ASP A 100 -8.75 -20.58 19.16
CA ASP A 100 -7.92 -20.23 20.32
C ASP A 100 -6.43 -20.27 19.93
N PRO A 101 -5.87 -19.16 19.39
CA PRO A 101 -4.49 -19.14 18.93
C PRO A 101 -3.53 -19.28 20.13
N PRO A 102 -2.43 -20.06 20.01
CA PRO A 102 -1.46 -20.22 21.09
C PRO A 102 -0.95 -18.87 21.60
N GLN A 103 -0.74 -18.78 22.92
CA GLN A 103 -0.39 -17.52 23.62
C GLN A 103 0.80 -16.79 23.01
N ARG A 104 1.76 -17.54 22.43
CA ARG A 104 2.93 -16.97 21.75
C ARG A 104 2.58 -16.18 20.49
N TYR A 105 1.58 -16.60 19.71
CA TYR A 105 1.21 -15.99 18.44
C TYR A 105 -0.01 -15.07 18.55
N LYS A 106 -0.79 -15.21 19.63
CA LYS A 106 -1.99 -14.41 19.89
C LYS A 106 -1.78 -12.89 19.69
N PRO A 107 -0.74 -12.25 20.23
CA PRO A 107 -0.58 -10.79 20.05
C PRO A 107 -0.39 -10.37 18.58
N ILE A 108 0.39 -11.12 17.80
CA ILE A 108 0.64 -10.76 16.38
C ILE A 108 -0.57 -11.09 15.50
N ILE A 109 -1.32 -12.16 15.81
CA ILE A 109 -2.59 -12.49 15.15
C ILE A 109 -3.61 -11.38 15.38
N GLU A 110 -3.81 -10.97 16.64
CA GLU A 110 -4.72 -9.87 17.00
C GLU A 110 -4.31 -8.54 16.34
N TYR A 111 -3.00 -8.26 16.23
CA TYR A 111 -2.48 -7.09 15.51
C TYR A 111 -2.98 -7.08 14.05
N TRP A 112 -2.81 -8.18 13.32
CA TRP A 112 -3.20 -8.26 11.91
C TRP A 112 -4.72 -8.21 11.71
N GLN A 113 -5.49 -8.89 12.57
CA GLN A 113 -6.96 -8.82 12.57
C GLN A 113 -7.45 -7.38 12.76
N SER A 114 -6.82 -6.63 13.69
CA SER A 114 -7.19 -5.24 13.97
C SER A 114 -6.88 -4.27 12.82
N CYS A 115 -5.86 -4.56 12.00
CA CYS A 115 -5.42 -3.66 10.93
C CYS A 115 -6.41 -3.57 9.76
N LEU A 116 -7.02 -4.69 9.36
CA LEU A 116 -7.92 -4.75 8.20
C LEU A 116 -9.35 -5.16 8.54
N ARG A 117 -9.67 -5.41 9.83
CA ARG A 117 -10.97 -5.96 10.26
C ARG A 117 -11.35 -7.21 9.47
N THR A 118 -10.36 -8.04 9.19
CA THR A 118 -10.49 -9.31 8.48
C THR A 118 -10.05 -10.43 9.40
N ASP A 119 -10.71 -11.58 9.26
CA ASP A 119 -10.32 -12.86 9.81
C ASP A 119 -9.06 -13.42 9.13
N VAL A 120 -8.83 -13.12 7.85
CA VAL A 120 -7.72 -13.65 7.03
C VAL A 120 -6.38 -12.95 7.32
N VAL A 121 -5.66 -13.44 8.34
CA VAL A 121 -4.46 -12.81 8.95
C VAL A 121 -3.29 -12.66 7.97
N LEU A 122 -2.93 -13.71 7.24
CA LEU A 122 -1.80 -13.67 6.29
C LEU A 122 -2.13 -12.83 5.06
N CYS A 123 -3.41 -12.70 4.67
CA CYS A 123 -3.80 -11.71 3.66
C CYS A 123 -3.46 -10.28 4.09
N ALA A 124 -3.70 -9.94 5.37
CA ALA A 124 -3.34 -8.64 5.93
C ALA A 124 -1.82 -8.43 5.97
N GLN A 125 -1.09 -9.45 6.42
CA GLN A 125 0.38 -9.43 6.42
C GLN A 125 0.95 -9.26 5.01
N LEU A 126 0.48 -10.02 4.03
CA LEU A 126 0.90 -9.95 2.63
C LEU A 126 0.63 -8.58 2.03
N SER A 127 -0.53 -7.99 2.33
CA SER A 127 -0.87 -6.64 1.90
C SER A 127 0.13 -5.61 2.46
N LYS A 128 0.51 -5.74 3.74
CA LYS A 128 1.51 -4.88 4.36
C LYS A 128 2.92 -5.10 3.80
N TRP A 129 3.28 -6.35 3.52
CA TRP A 129 4.55 -6.69 2.87
C TRP A 129 4.66 -6.09 1.48
N ARG A 130 3.60 -6.19 0.66
CA ARG A 130 3.52 -5.54 -0.66
C ARG A 130 3.61 -4.02 -0.54
N GLN A 131 2.99 -3.41 0.47
CA GLN A 131 3.14 -1.98 0.74
C GLN A 131 4.60 -1.61 1.04
N PHE A 132 5.29 -2.42 1.85
CA PHE A 132 6.73 -2.27 2.09
C PHE A 132 7.52 -2.35 0.78
N ARG A 133 7.31 -3.37 -0.07
CA ARG A 133 8.06 -3.52 -1.33
C ARG A 133 7.90 -2.30 -2.25
N ARG A 134 6.68 -1.76 -2.38
CA ARG A 134 6.44 -0.50 -3.10
C ARG A 134 7.19 0.67 -2.47
N SER A 135 7.16 0.78 -1.15
CA SER A 135 7.90 1.81 -0.41
C SER A 135 9.41 1.68 -0.59
N GLN A 136 9.94 0.45 -0.58
CA GLN A 136 11.35 0.15 -0.79
C GLN A 136 11.80 0.64 -2.16
N THR A 137 11.05 0.33 -3.21
CA THR A 137 11.32 0.82 -4.57
C THR A 137 11.23 2.35 -4.65
N LYS A 138 10.19 2.97 -4.06
CA LYS A 138 9.99 4.44 -4.04
C LYS A 138 11.12 5.16 -3.31
N ILE A 139 11.58 4.63 -2.17
CA ILE A 139 12.65 5.26 -1.39
C ILE A 139 13.97 5.11 -2.12
N ARG A 140 14.31 3.91 -2.58
CA ARG A 140 15.56 3.65 -3.32
C ARG A 140 15.66 4.43 -4.63
N SER A 141 14.54 4.68 -5.32
CA SER A 141 14.56 5.49 -6.54
C SER A 141 15.03 6.93 -6.30
N ARG A 142 14.79 7.49 -5.09
CA ARG A 142 15.30 8.82 -4.67
C ARG A 142 16.82 8.83 -4.48
N PHE A 143 17.43 7.68 -4.26
CA PHE A 143 18.89 7.50 -4.12
C PHE A 143 19.54 6.99 -5.41
N ARG A 144 18.87 7.09 -6.56
CA ARG A 144 19.53 6.92 -7.86
C ARG A 144 20.40 8.13 -8.22
N THR A 145 20.00 9.32 -7.76
CA THR A 145 20.72 10.58 -8.00
C THR A 145 21.58 11.01 -6.81
N LYS A 146 21.25 10.53 -5.60
CA LYS A 146 22.03 10.74 -4.38
C LYS A 146 22.95 9.55 -4.10
N PRO A 147 24.03 9.71 -3.34
CA PRO A 147 24.85 8.58 -2.91
C PRO A 147 24.00 7.57 -2.11
N PHE A 148 24.02 6.30 -2.51
CA PHE A 148 23.35 5.23 -1.78
C PHE A 148 23.90 5.06 -0.34
N ALA A 149 25.12 5.53 -0.09
CA ALA A 149 25.72 5.58 1.24
C ALA A 149 24.88 6.41 2.25
N ASP A 150 24.21 7.48 1.81
CA ASP A 150 23.36 8.30 2.67
C ASP A 150 22.15 7.50 3.15
N PHE A 151 21.55 6.70 2.27
CA PHE A 151 20.46 5.79 2.62
C PHE A 151 20.90 4.77 3.68
N ILE A 152 22.05 4.13 3.45
CA ILE A 152 22.65 3.18 4.42
C ILE A 152 22.89 3.87 5.76
N HIS A 153 23.41 5.09 5.76
CA HIS A 153 23.69 5.85 6.97
C HIS A 153 22.39 6.17 7.73
N GLN A 154 21.37 6.68 7.05
CA GLN A 154 20.07 7.00 7.66
C GLN A 154 19.40 5.77 8.28
N THR A 155 19.38 4.65 7.55
CA THR A 155 18.82 3.40 8.09
C THR A 155 19.64 2.91 9.29
N ARG A 156 20.97 2.96 9.22
CA ARG A 156 21.82 2.57 10.36
C ARG A 156 21.59 3.45 11.59
N GLN A 157 21.50 4.76 11.44
CA GLN A 157 21.21 5.69 12.54
C GLN A 157 19.86 5.38 13.18
N ARG A 158 18.82 5.11 12.38
CA ARG A 158 17.50 4.74 12.90
C ARG A 158 17.55 3.42 13.66
N LEU A 159 18.17 2.38 13.10
CA LEU A 159 18.33 1.10 13.80
C LEU A 159 19.12 1.27 15.12
N GLN A 160 20.17 2.08 15.13
CA GLN A 160 20.94 2.39 16.34
C GLN A 160 20.13 3.14 17.40
N LYS A 161 19.29 4.10 17.01
CA LYS A 161 18.37 4.82 17.91
C LYS A 161 17.47 3.87 18.69
N TYR A 162 17.07 2.75 18.08
CA TYR A 162 16.26 1.70 18.72
C TYR A 162 17.10 0.51 19.24
N ASN A 163 18.39 0.71 19.50
CA ASN A 163 19.33 -0.27 20.06
C ASN A 163 19.52 -1.56 19.22
N ILE A 164 19.25 -1.51 17.91
CA ILE A 164 19.45 -2.63 17.00
C ILE A 164 20.91 -2.62 16.51
N ARG A 165 21.75 -3.43 17.14
CA ARG A 165 23.19 -3.56 16.83
C ARG A 165 23.48 -4.79 15.97
N VAL A 166 23.05 -4.75 14.72
CA VAL A 166 23.30 -5.83 13.74
C VAL A 166 24.31 -5.36 12.70
N PRO A 167 25.27 -6.21 12.27
CA PRO A 167 26.13 -5.90 11.13
C PRO A 167 25.28 -5.53 9.91
N PHE A 168 25.40 -4.28 9.49
CA PHE A 168 24.48 -3.70 8.51
C PHE A 168 25.20 -3.44 7.19
N THR A 169 24.90 -4.27 6.20
CA THR A 169 25.31 -4.11 4.80
C THR A 169 24.06 -4.18 3.93
N LEU A 170 23.78 -3.14 3.14
CA LEU A 170 22.69 -3.19 2.14
C LEU A 170 23.29 -3.09 0.75
N GLN A 171 22.71 -3.85 -0.18
CA GLN A 171 23.07 -3.77 -1.59
C GLN A 171 22.22 -2.72 -2.30
N PRO A 172 22.79 -1.92 -3.23
CA PRO A 172 22.02 -0.95 -4.02
C PRO A 172 20.86 -1.59 -4.80
N ASP A 173 21.06 -2.82 -5.26
CA ASP A 173 20.06 -3.62 -5.98
C ASP A 173 19.29 -4.51 -4.97
N PRO A 174 17.96 -4.34 -4.82
CA PRO A 174 17.15 -5.15 -3.90
C PRO A 174 17.15 -6.64 -4.24
N THR A 175 17.34 -6.98 -5.51
CA THR A 175 17.31 -8.38 -5.98
C THR A 175 18.53 -9.18 -5.52
N LYS A 176 19.63 -8.48 -5.18
CA LYS A 176 20.88 -9.07 -4.68
C LYS A 176 20.94 -9.14 -3.16
N GLN A 177 19.88 -8.70 -2.48
CA GLN A 177 19.86 -8.71 -1.02
C GLN A 177 19.48 -10.10 -0.52
N ASN A 178 20.20 -10.55 0.50
CA ASN A 178 19.79 -11.74 1.22
C ASN A 178 18.52 -11.46 2.05
N ARG A 179 17.92 -12.52 2.60
CA ARG A 179 16.69 -12.44 3.40
C ARG A 179 16.83 -11.50 4.60
N LEU A 180 17.94 -11.60 5.35
CA LEU A 180 18.20 -10.76 6.53
C LEU A 180 18.34 -9.27 6.16
N GLN A 181 18.99 -8.95 5.05
CA GLN A 181 19.13 -7.57 4.56
C GLN A 181 17.78 -6.95 4.17
N ASN A 182 16.94 -7.72 3.45
CA ASN A 182 15.57 -7.30 3.17
C ASN A 182 14.76 -7.10 4.46
N TRP A 183 14.96 -7.97 5.45
CA TRP A 183 14.30 -7.89 6.75
C TRP A 183 14.71 -6.65 7.54
N LEU A 184 15.99 -6.29 7.55
CA LEU A 184 16.48 -5.06 8.20
C LEU A 184 15.89 -3.80 7.56
N GLU A 185 15.69 -3.79 6.25
CA GLU A 185 14.95 -2.71 5.58
C GLU A 185 13.46 -2.68 5.92
N TYR A 186 12.84 -3.84 6.10
CA TYR A 186 11.47 -3.92 6.56
C TYR A 186 11.34 -3.41 8.00
N GLU A 187 12.28 -3.75 8.88
CA GLU A 187 12.32 -3.23 10.23
C GLU A 187 12.50 -1.71 10.26
N ASP A 188 13.42 -1.17 9.45
CA ASP A 188 13.57 0.28 9.25
C ASP A 188 12.28 0.93 8.71
N TYR A 189 11.56 0.25 7.82
CA TYR A 189 10.25 0.68 7.36
C TYR A 189 9.23 0.74 8.51
N CYS A 190 9.16 -0.29 9.35
CA CYS A 190 8.28 -0.30 10.53
C CYS A 190 8.65 0.81 11.52
N LEU A 191 9.94 1.03 11.81
CA LEU A 191 10.38 2.11 12.70
C LEU A 191 9.98 3.50 12.18
N ARG A 192 10.09 3.75 10.87
CA ARG A 192 9.57 5.01 10.27
C ARG A 192 8.07 5.20 10.47
N GLN A 193 7.29 4.12 10.46
CA GLN A 193 5.86 4.23 10.73
C GLN A 193 5.60 4.54 12.20
N LEU A 194 6.38 3.96 13.12
CA LEU A 194 6.30 4.30 14.55
C LEU A 194 6.59 5.79 14.76
N GLU A 195 7.69 6.31 14.21
CA GLU A 195 8.07 7.73 14.33
C GLU A 195 6.97 8.67 13.83
N ARG A 196 6.23 8.30 12.77
CA ARG A 196 5.09 9.06 12.26
C ARG A 196 3.88 9.02 13.19
N LEU A 197 3.57 7.85 13.76
CA LEU A 197 2.48 7.70 14.73
C LEU A 197 2.76 8.50 16.00
N GLU A 198 3.99 8.43 16.52
CA GLU A 198 4.46 9.21 17.67
C GLU A 198 4.35 10.72 17.38
N SER A 199 4.87 11.17 16.24
CA SER A 199 4.78 12.59 15.83
C SER A 199 3.33 13.07 15.73
N LYS A 200 2.41 12.24 15.23
CA LYS A 200 0.98 12.56 15.16
C LYS A 200 0.35 12.64 16.55
N ALA A 201 0.70 11.73 17.46
CA ALA A 201 0.22 11.78 18.84
C ALA A 201 0.73 13.04 19.55
N ASP A 202 1.99 13.42 19.34
CA ASP A 202 2.57 14.64 19.92
C ASP A 202 1.92 15.91 19.38
N GLN A 203 1.60 15.96 18.08
CA GLN A 203 0.83 17.05 17.50
C GLN A 203 -0.56 17.17 18.14
N LEU A 204 -1.27 16.06 18.33
CA LEU A 204 -2.59 16.04 18.96
C LEU A 204 -2.53 16.46 20.44
N ARG A 205 -1.47 16.07 21.16
CA ARG A 205 -1.22 16.52 22.54
C ARG A 205 -0.94 18.02 22.60
N ALA A 206 -0.15 18.54 21.65
CA ALA A 206 0.13 19.97 21.57
C ALA A 206 -1.15 20.78 21.25
N GLU A 207 -1.97 20.29 20.31
CA GLU A 207 -3.28 20.87 19.95
C GLU A 207 -4.23 20.90 21.16
N LEU A 208 -4.24 19.83 21.97
CA LEU A 208 -5.05 19.79 23.20
C LEU A 208 -4.54 20.77 24.27
N ARG A 209 -3.22 20.96 24.39
CA ARG A 209 -2.60 21.87 25.38
C ARG A 209 -2.79 23.35 25.05
N LEU A 210 -2.67 23.71 23.78
CA LEU A 210 -2.74 25.11 23.34
C LEU A 210 -4.19 25.63 23.24
N GLY A 211 -5.19 24.75 23.36
CA GLY A 211 -6.56 25.06 22.94
C GLY A 211 -6.63 25.26 21.42
N SER A 212 -7.82 25.22 20.83
CA SER A 212 -7.99 25.53 19.40
C SER A 212 -7.51 26.97 19.16
N PRO A 213 -6.45 27.23 18.37
CA PRO A 213 -6.00 28.59 18.11
C PRO A 213 -7.02 29.42 17.30
N LYS A 214 -8.12 28.79 16.87
CA LYS A 214 -9.08 29.33 15.89
C LYS A 214 -10.44 29.69 16.47
N ASP A 215 -10.67 29.52 17.77
CA ASP A 215 -11.99 29.77 18.37
C ASP A 215 -12.30 31.27 18.56
N ASN A 216 -11.34 32.16 18.32
CA ASN A 216 -11.54 33.61 18.50
C ASN A 216 -12.04 34.36 17.26
N GLU A 217 -12.10 33.76 16.06
CA GLU A 217 -12.41 34.52 14.82
C GLU A 217 -13.53 33.94 13.93
N ARG A 218 -14.06 32.75 14.22
CA ARG A 218 -15.19 32.22 13.44
C ARG A 218 -16.45 32.16 14.28
N PRO A 219 -17.52 32.90 13.92
CA PRO A 219 -18.80 32.77 14.60
C PRO A 219 -19.22 31.31 14.55
N VAL A 220 -19.27 30.72 15.75
CA VAL A 220 -19.48 29.32 16.01
C VAL A 220 -20.83 28.93 15.40
N ARG A 221 -20.80 28.22 14.26
CA ARG A 221 -21.93 27.37 13.93
C ARG A 221 -21.93 26.30 15.01
N VAL A 222 -22.83 26.47 15.98
CA VAL A 222 -23.14 25.49 17.02
C VAL A 222 -23.61 24.24 16.29
N PHE A 223 -22.66 23.39 15.90
CA PHE A 223 -22.98 22.01 15.60
C PHE A 223 -23.29 21.38 16.96
N GLU A 224 -24.50 20.86 17.07
CA GLU A 224 -25.06 20.18 18.24
C GLU A 224 -24.41 18.80 18.45
N GLY A 225 -23.07 18.75 18.34
CA GLY A 225 -22.27 17.53 18.39
C GLY A 225 -20.88 17.83 18.92
N LYS A 226 -20.40 16.94 19.79
CA LYS A 226 -19.05 16.82 20.41
C LYS A 226 -18.15 18.05 20.29
N THR A 227 -17.79 18.62 21.44
CA THR A 227 -16.84 19.74 21.50
C THR A 227 -15.55 19.40 20.74
N TYR A 228 -14.90 20.42 20.14
CA TYR A 228 -13.65 20.21 19.39
C TYR A 228 -12.60 19.43 20.20
N THR A 229 -12.50 19.74 21.49
CA THR A 229 -11.61 19.06 22.46
C THR A 229 -11.93 17.57 22.59
N GLU A 230 -13.20 17.15 22.61
CA GLU A 230 -13.58 15.74 22.57
C GLU A 230 -13.10 15.07 21.29
N THR A 231 -13.23 15.73 20.14
CA THR A 231 -12.78 15.15 18.86
C THR A 231 -11.27 14.94 18.82
N VAL A 232 -10.48 15.89 19.34
CA VAL A 232 -9.02 15.78 19.46
C VAL A 232 -8.65 14.66 20.44
N THR A 233 -9.36 14.56 21.57
CA THR A 233 -9.16 13.50 22.57
C THR A 233 -9.39 12.11 21.99
N ILE A 234 -10.49 11.91 21.25
CA ILE A 234 -10.78 10.63 20.58
C ILE A 234 -9.69 10.28 19.56
N LYS A 235 -9.20 11.27 18.80
CA LYS A 235 -8.10 11.08 17.84
C LYS A 235 -6.79 10.71 18.54
N LEU A 236 -6.48 11.34 19.67
CA LEU A 236 -5.28 11.04 20.46
C LEU A 236 -5.33 9.61 21.01
N GLN A 237 -6.44 9.21 21.64
CA GLN A 237 -6.63 7.84 22.13
C GLN A 237 -6.51 6.80 21.01
N ARG A 238 -6.99 7.11 19.81
CA ARG A 238 -6.80 6.25 18.65
C ARG A 238 -5.32 6.15 18.25
N ALA A 239 -4.61 7.28 18.16
CA ALA A 239 -3.19 7.29 17.83
C ALA A 239 -2.35 6.51 18.85
N GLU A 240 -2.66 6.64 20.14
CA GLU A 240 -1.98 5.90 21.21
C GLU A 240 -2.20 4.39 21.12
N ARG A 241 -3.43 3.95 20.79
CA ARG A 241 -3.70 2.53 20.49
C ARG A 241 -2.94 2.04 19.26
N GLU A 242 -2.89 2.85 18.20
CA GLU A 242 -2.12 2.53 16.99
C GLU A 242 -0.61 2.38 17.31
N ILE A 243 -0.05 3.22 18.18
CA ILE A 243 1.35 3.10 18.67
C ILE A 243 1.53 1.79 19.45
N GLN A 244 0.65 1.48 20.39
CA GLN A 244 0.73 0.25 21.20
C GLN A 244 0.66 -1.01 20.33
N GLN A 245 -0.27 -1.04 19.36
CA GLN A 245 -0.38 -2.12 18.38
C GLN A 245 0.88 -2.23 17.54
N HIS A 246 1.44 -1.11 17.08
CA HIS A 246 2.65 -1.12 16.26
C HIS A 246 3.89 -1.62 17.03
N HIS A 247 3.95 -1.43 18.35
CA HIS A 247 4.98 -2.08 19.19
C HIS A 247 4.86 -3.61 19.23
N VAL A 248 3.67 -4.17 19.07
CA VAL A 248 3.49 -5.62 18.94
C VAL A 248 4.12 -6.11 17.64
N LEU A 249 3.88 -5.40 16.53
CA LEU A 249 4.53 -5.70 15.25
C LEU A 249 6.06 -5.63 15.36
N LEU A 250 6.61 -4.59 15.99
CA LEU A 250 8.07 -4.45 16.14
C LEU A 250 8.69 -5.57 16.99
N ARG A 251 8.00 -6.02 18.05
CA ARG A 251 8.44 -7.19 18.84
C ARG A 251 8.51 -8.45 17.99
N TRP A 252 7.48 -8.70 17.16
CA TRP A 252 7.48 -9.83 16.24
C TRP A 252 8.59 -9.70 15.17
N VAL A 253 8.77 -8.53 14.56
CA VAL A 253 9.84 -8.27 13.59
C VAL A 253 11.22 -8.53 14.19
N ALA A 254 11.43 -8.09 15.43
CA ALA A 254 12.67 -8.33 16.15
C ALA A 254 12.90 -9.83 16.43
N GLN A 255 11.85 -10.58 16.79
CA GLN A 255 11.93 -12.03 17.00
C GLN A 255 12.33 -12.75 15.71
N GLU A 256 11.67 -12.45 14.59
CA GLU A 256 11.99 -13.05 13.27
C GLU A 256 13.39 -12.68 12.79
N ARG A 257 13.89 -11.49 13.13
CA ARG A 257 15.29 -11.16 12.87
C ARG A 257 16.24 -12.09 13.64
N GLN A 258 15.96 -12.37 14.91
CA GLN A 258 16.80 -13.26 15.71
C GLN A 258 16.78 -14.70 15.18
N THR A 259 15.63 -15.20 14.72
CA THR A 259 15.56 -16.54 14.10
C THR A 259 16.40 -16.61 12.82
N MET A 260 16.39 -15.57 11.99
CA MET A 260 17.25 -15.49 10.80
C MET A 260 18.74 -15.42 11.14
N ILE A 261 19.12 -14.72 12.20
CA ILE A 261 20.53 -14.65 12.66
C ILE A 261 20.97 -16.02 13.18
N ALA A 262 20.17 -16.67 14.03
CA ALA A 262 20.48 -17.99 14.58
C ALA A 262 20.61 -19.07 13.48
N GLY A 263 19.71 -19.04 12.48
CA GLY A 263 19.79 -19.95 11.34
C GLY A 263 21.02 -19.72 10.45
N ALA A 264 21.55 -18.49 10.39
CA ALA A 264 22.76 -18.19 9.64
C ALA A 264 24.04 -18.69 10.33
N THR A 265 24.06 -18.79 11.67
CA THR A 265 25.22 -19.26 12.44
C THR A 265 25.28 -20.77 12.61
N GLY A 266 24.13 -21.46 12.60
CA GLY A 266 24.04 -22.89 12.93
C GLY A 266 24.37 -23.85 11.78
N ASN A 267 24.43 -23.39 10.53
CA ASN A 267 24.52 -24.27 9.36
C ASN A 267 25.95 -24.52 8.85
N ASP A 268 26.97 -23.95 9.49
CA ASP A 268 28.39 -24.17 9.15
C ASP A 268 29.03 -25.31 9.98
N GLY A 269 28.26 -26.01 10.82
CA GLY A 269 28.75 -27.00 11.77
C GLY A 269 29.09 -28.39 11.22
N ASP A 270 28.58 -28.78 10.04
CA ASP A 270 28.76 -30.15 9.49
C ASP A 270 29.60 -30.21 8.20
N ILE A 271 30.31 -29.13 7.86
CA ILE A 271 31.35 -29.17 6.83
C ILE A 271 32.70 -29.13 7.53
N HIS A 272 33.19 -30.31 7.93
CA HIS A 272 34.60 -30.52 8.23
C HIS A 272 35.47 -30.05 7.05
N GLY A 273 36.02 -28.85 7.13
CA GLY A 273 36.90 -28.35 6.10
C GLY A 273 37.30 -26.89 6.25
N THR A 274 38.34 -26.65 7.05
CA THR A 274 39.16 -25.43 7.09
C THR A 274 38.65 -24.29 7.98
N ALA A 275 39.14 -24.29 9.21
CA ALA A 275 39.08 -23.20 10.18
C ALA A 275 39.65 -21.89 9.60
N ALA A 276 38.79 -21.03 9.05
CA ALA A 276 39.23 -19.72 8.57
C ALA A 276 38.12 -18.66 8.48
N SER A 277 37.15 -18.55 9.41
CA SER A 277 36.18 -17.44 9.27
C SER A 277 35.45 -16.94 10.52
N GLU A 278 36.17 -16.59 11.57
CA GLU A 278 35.67 -15.53 12.49
C GLU A 278 36.62 -14.33 12.61
N ASN A 279 37.93 -14.54 12.47
CA ASN A 279 38.92 -13.46 12.50
C ASN A 279 39.07 -12.71 11.16
N THR A 280 38.46 -13.19 10.07
CA THR A 280 38.61 -12.59 8.73
C THR A 280 37.79 -11.30 8.56
N TRP A 281 36.68 -11.14 9.29
CA TRP A 281 35.80 -9.98 9.13
C TRP A 281 36.25 -8.74 9.92
N ARG A 282 36.82 -8.92 11.13
CA ARG A 282 37.41 -7.80 11.89
C ARG A 282 38.66 -7.23 11.20
N ASN A 283 39.42 -8.05 10.48
CA ASN A 283 40.64 -7.61 9.79
C ASN A 283 40.36 -6.86 8.47
N ARG A 284 39.20 -7.05 7.83
CA ARG A 284 38.86 -6.31 6.59
C ARG A 284 38.52 -4.84 6.83
N LEU A 285 37.99 -4.45 7.98
CA LEU A 285 37.76 -3.03 8.29
C LEU A 285 39.05 -2.28 8.68
N ARG A 286 40.09 -2.98 9.15
CA ARG A 286 41.38 -2.34 9.50
C ARG A 286 42.30 -2.10 8.30
N ARG A 287 42.17 -2.86 7.20
CA ARG A 287 43.04 -2.71 6.02
C ARG A 287 42.61 -1.64 5.01
N SER A 288 41.44 -1.04 5.14
CA SER A 288 40.99 0.03 4.23
C SER A 288 41.45 1.44 4.62
N GLN A 289 42.25 1.59 5.69
CA GLN A 289 42.67 2.91 6.19
C GLN A 289 44.16 3.23 6.03
N THR A 290 44.98 2.30 5.53
CA THR A 290 46.44 2.49 5.35
C THR A 290 46.93 2.00 3.99
N ARG A 291 46.59 2.72 2.91
CA ARG A 291 47.47 2.88 1.73
C ARG A 291 46.82 3.81 0.69
N ARG A 292 47.08 5.11 0.85
CA ARG A 292 47.23 6.03 -0.29
C ARG A 292 48.67 6.53 -0.27
N GLU A 293 49.59 5.64 -0.62
CA GLU A 293 50.89 6.08 -1.12
C GLU A 293 50.69 6.42 -2.60
N ALA A 294 50.68 7.71 -2.90
CA ALA A 294 50.70 8.20 -4.26
C ALA A 294 52.09 7.96 -4.86
N PRO A 295 52.21 7.40 -6.07
CA PRO A 295 53.46 7.49 -6.80
C PRO A 295 53.60 8.92 -7.34
N ALA A 296 54.69 9.58 -6.95
CA ALA A 296 55.15 10.80 -7.57
C ALA A 296 55.46 10.52 -9.05
N VAL A 297 54.66 11.11 -9.95
CA VAL A 297 54.96 11.19 -11.38
C VAL A 297 55.20 12.65 -11.70
N MET A 298 56.48 13.02 -11.83
CA MET A 298 56.92 14.23 -12.50
C MET A 298 56.72 14.05 -14.01
N GLY A 299 56.16 15.05 -14.68
CA GLY A 299 56.03 15.02 -16.13
C GLY A 299 55.25 16.16 -16.76
N ASN A 300 55.92 17.30 -16.87
CA ASN A 300 55.89 18.31 -17.95
C ASN A 300 54.62 18.51 -18.82
N VAL A 301 54.12 19.75 -18.73
CA VAL A 301 53.86 20.69 -19.85
C VAL A 301 53.34 20.11 -21.18
N ARG A 302 52.07 20.41 -21.51
CA ARG A 302 51.74 20.98 -22.83
C ARG A 302 50.38 21.68 -22.87
N VAL A 303 50.44 22.89 -23.39
CA VAL A 303 49.36 23.81 -23.82
C VAL A 303 48.49 23.14 -24.88
N SER A 304 47.15 23.29 -24.82
CA SER A 304 46.32 23.65 -25.99
C SER A 304 44.81 23.77 -25.72
N LYS A 305 44.31 24.96 -26.08
CA LYS A 305 43.07 25.26 -26.83
C LYS A 305 41.69 24.96 -26.21
N VAL A 306 41.15 26.06 -25.70
CA VAL A 306 39.74 26.43 -25.62
C VAL A 306 38.97 26.07 -26.91
N ARG A 307 37.83 25.38 -26.76
CA ARG A 307 36.72 25.38 -27.72
C ARG A 307 35.45 25.84 -27.01
N PRO A 308 34.66 26.76 -27.58
CA PRO A 308 33.37 27.15 -27.01
C PRO A 308 32.31 26.12 -27.39
N VAL A 309 31.67 25.53 -26.38
CA VAL A 309 30.51 24.65 -26.54
C VAL A 309 29.26 25.54 -26.56
N LYS A 310 28.53 25.50 -27.67
CA LYS A 310 27.20 26.12 -27.82
C LYS A 310 26.20 25.39 -26.92
N HIS A 311 25.57 26.13 -26.00
CA HIS A 311 24.42 25.65 -25.24
C HIS A 311 23.17 25.63 -26.13
N SER A 312 22.63 24.45 -26.42
CA SER A 312 21.26 24.29 -26.92
C SER A 312 20.29 24.24 -25.74
N ALA A 313 19.31 25.14 -25.73
CA ALA A 313 18.27 25.27 -24.72
C ALA A 313 17.36 24.01 -24.64
N PRO A 314 16.97 23.56 -23.44
CA PRO A 314 15.99 22.49 -23.29
C PRO A 314 14.56 23.03 -23.39
N LEU A 315 13.79 22.45 -24.31
CA LEU A 315 12.34 22.64 -24.42
C LEU A 315 11.61 22.00 -23.21
N PRO A 316 10.47 22.58 -22.77
CA PRO A 316 9.69 22.05 -21.66
C PRO A 316 8.86 20.83 -22.11
N ARG A 317 9.11 19.67 -21.48
CA ARG A 317 8.21 18.52 -21.57
C ARG A 317 7.01 18.74 -20.65
N SER A 318 5.81 18.78 -21.22
CA SER A 318 4.56 18.72 -20.47
C SER A 318 4.37 17.30 -19.91
N ILE A 319 4.29 17.19 -18.60
CA ILE A 319 3.91 15.98 -17.89
C ILE A 319 2.41 16.07 -17.62
N LEU A 320 1.62 15.31 -18.39
CA LEU A 320 0.24 15.00 -18.04
C LEU A 320 0.27 13.99 -16.88
N GLN A 321 -0.03 14.46 -15.67
CA GLN A 321 -0.25 13.61 -14.51
C GLN A 321 -1.67 13.04 -14.59
N SER A 322 -1.77 11.71 -14.70
CA SER A 322 -3.00 10.97 -14.41
C SER A 322 -3.32 11.06 -12.93
N THR A 323 -4.58 11.34 -12.64
CA THR A 323 -5.19 11.34 -11.31
C THR A 323 -5.40 9.92 -10.83
N GLU A 324 -4.48 9.41 -10.00
CA GLU A 324 -4.76 8.28 -9.11
C GLU A 324 -4.09 8.47 -7.75
N CYS A 325 -4.91 8.29 -6.70
CA CYS A 325 -4.59 8.14 -5.27
C CYS A 325 -3.71 9.22 -4.62
N VAL A 326 -4.38 10.20 -4.00
CA VAL A 326 -3.79 11.18 -3.08
C VAL A 326 -3.34 10.47 -1.79
N ASP A 327 -2.11 9.98 -1.78
CA ASP A 327 -1.32 9.83 -0.56
C ASP A 327 -0.80 11.23 -0.19
N ASN A 328 -1.31 11.80 0.91
CA ASN A 328 -0.81 13.05 1.46
C ASN A 328 0.61 12.85 2.02
N ASP A 329 1.61 12.91 1.13
CA ASP A 329 3.05 12.89 1.41
C ASP A 329 3.57 14.34 1.36
N ARG A 330 3.42 15.09 2.47
CA ARG A 330 4.15 16.35 2.66
C ARG A 330 4.40 16.63 4.14
N GLY A 331 5.62 16.32 4.57
CA GLY A 331 6.17 16.68 5.87
C GLY A 331 7.69 16.78 5.77
N ASP A 332 8.18 17.73 4.97
CA ASP A 332 9.55 18.22 5.10
C ASP A 332 9.56 19.18 6.30
N VAL A 333 9.94 18.67 7.47
CA VAL A 333 10.34 19.51 8.61
C VAL A 333 11.80 19.90 8.36
N ARG A 334 12.02 21.16 8.00
CA ARG A 334 13.34 21.77 8.07
C ARG A 334 13.72 21.92 9.54
N GLN A 335 14.82 21.28 9.96
CA GLN A 335 15.56 21.66 11.16
C GLN A 335 16.00 23.11 11.01
N GLY A 336 15.56 23.97 11.93
CA GLY A 336 16.08 25.31 12.10
C GLY A 336 17.15 25.28 13.18
N ASP A 337 18.35 25.72 12.81
CA ASP A 337 19.43 26.02 13.72
C ASP A 337 19.11 27.32 14.49
N ASP A 338 19.40 27.31 15.79
CA ASP A 338 19.56 28.50 16.63
C ASP A 338 20.68 29.39 16.04
N PRO A 339 20.59 30.73 16.15
CA PRO A 339 21.15 31.33 17.36
C PRO A 339 20.45 32.60 17.88
N THR A 340 20.59 32.76 19.20
CA THR A 340 20.75 34.01 19.94
C THR A 340 21.27 35.19 19.11
N SER A 341 20.55 36.33 19.06
CA SER A 341 21.08 37.68 19.33
C SER A 341 20.12 38.81 18.92
N GLN A 342 19.87 39.70 19.89
CA GLN A 342 19.70 41.15 19.80
C GLN A 342 18.53 41.81 19.03
N PHE A 343 17.84 42.64 19.81
CA PHE A 343 16.99 43.76 19.46
C PHE A 343 17.51 44.59 18.27
N HIS A 344 16.64 44.86 17.30
CA HIS A 344 16.52 46.18 16.68
C HIS A 344 15.09 46.43 16.18
N ALA A 345 14.62 47.63 16.45
CA ALA A 345 13.31 48.15 16.14
C ALA A 345 13.12 48.44 14.64
N GLY A 346 11.86 48.34 14.21
CA GLY A 346 11.28 49.24 13.21
C GLY A 346 11.49 48.88 11.74
N ARG A 347 10.42 48.39 11.09
CA ARG A 347 10.03 48.83 9.74
C ARG A 347 8.58 48.43 9.44
N LYS A 348 7.78 49.43 9.07
CA LYS A 348 6.40 49.31 8.61
C LYS A 348 6.32 48.53 7.28
N PRO A 349 5.26 47.74 7.02
CA PRO A 349 5.01 47.17 5.71
C PRO A 349 4.25 48.16 4.80
N PRO A 350 4.49 48.16 3.48
CA PRO A 350 3.66 48.89 2.53
C PRO A 350 2.38 48.09 2.15
N PRO A 351 1.33 48.77 1.67
CA PRO A 351 0.01 48.19 1.51
C PRO A 351 -0.20 47.47 0.16
N ASN A 352 -0.97 46.40 0.25
CA ASN A 352 -1.92 45.83 -0.71
C ASN A 352 -1.85 46.33 -2.18
N SER A 353 -1.46 45.43 -3.08
CA SER A 353 -1.80 45.51 -4.50
C SER A 353 -2.86 44.46 -4.85
N SER A 354 -3.89 44.92 -5.54
CA SER A 354 -5.08 44.18 -5.91
C SER A 354 -4.81 43.20 -7.05
N LEU A 355 -5.34 41.98 -6.96
CA LEU A 355 -5.45 41.07 -8.09
C LEU A 355 -6.92 40.92 -8.47
N ARG A 356 -7.32 41.68 -9.49
CA ARG A 356 -8.58 41.51 -10.22
C ARG A 356 -8.26 40.88 -11.59
N ALA A 357 -9.09 39.91 -11.94
CA ALA A 357 -9.36 39.39 -13.28
C ALA A 357 -8.24 38.62 -14.03
N ARG A 358 -8.44 37.29 -14.15
CA ARG A 358 -8.15 36.59 -15.41
C ARG A 358 -9.26 35.61 -15.77
N LEU A 359 -9.89 35.95 -16.89
CA LEU A 359 -10.93 35.24 -17.62
C LEU A 359 -10.45 33.87 -18.11
N GLN A 360 -11.42 32.95 -18.10
CA GLN A 360 -11.36 31.60 -18.65
C GLN A 360 -11.11 31.62 -20.17
N LYS A 361 -10.32 30.68 -20.67
CA LYS A 361 -10.27 30.31 -22.10
C LYS A 361 -10.70 28.85 -22.26
N PRO A 362 -11.51 28.51 -23.27
CA PRO A 362 -12.02 27.16 -23.49
C PRO A 362 -10.98 26.23 -24.15
N VAL A 363 -11.04 24.96 -23.76
CA VAL A 363 -10.24 23.83 -24.28
C VAL A 363 -10.94 23.21 -25.50
N PRO A 364 -10.25 22.91 -26.61
CA PRO A 364 -10.84 22.18 -27.74
C PRO A 364 -10.79 20.65 -27.53
N PRO A 365 -11.69 19.88 -28.18
CA PRO A 365 -11.85 18.45 -27.94
C PRO A 365 -10.75 17.59 -28.58
N SER A 366 -10.40 16.53 -27.84
CA SER A 366 -9.42 15.50 -28.17
C SER A 366 -9.90 14.58 -29.29
N ARG A 367 -9.00 14.25 -30.23
CA ARG A 367 -9.24 13.35 -31.37
C ARG A 367 -9.16 11.87 -30.96
N HIS A 368 -10.08 11.08 -31.51
CA HIS A 368 -10.14 9.62 -31.44
C HIS A 368 -8.85 8.95 -31.97
N GLY A 369 -8.25 8.09 -31.13
CA GLY A 369 -7.16 7.18 -31.49
C GLY A 369 -7.70 5.84 -32.00
N LYS A 370 -7.16 5.41 -33.14
CA LYS A 370 -7.51 4.19 -33.88
C LYS A 370 -7.01 2.92 -33.17
N ALA A 371 -7.82 1.86 -33.25
CA ALA A 371 -7.47 0.50 -32.90
C ALA A 371 -6.30 -0.01 -33.77
N ARG A 372 -5.40 -0.78 -33.17
CA ARG A 372 -4.37 -1.57 -33.87
C ARG A 372 -4.58 -3.04 -33.56
N ASP A 373 -4.64 -3.81 -34.64
CA ASP A 373 -4.82 -5.25 -34.70
C ASP A 373 -3.64 -6.01 -34.08
N ALA A 374 -3.96 -7.03 -33.29
CA ALA A 374 -3.01 -7.98 -32.75
C ALA A 374 -2.89 -9.18 -33.72
N ALA A 375 -1.77 -9.26 -34.43
CA ALA A 375 -1.42 -10.39 -35.27
C ALA A 375 -0.93 -11.57 -34.42
N ALA A 376 -1.50 -12.74 -34.71
CA ALA A 376 -1.21 -14.03 -34.10
C ALA A 376 0.20 -14.53 -34.43
N VAL A 377 0.95 -14.91 -33.40
CA VAL A 377 2.21 -15.66 -33.55
C VAL A 377 1.92 -17.15 -33.32
N ARG A 378 1.99 -17.91 -34.41
CA ARG A 378 2.02 -19.38 -34.42
C ARG A 378 3.32 -19.87 -33.77
N ARG A 379 3.23 -20.75 -32.77
CA ARG A 379 4.33 -21.63 -32.37
C ARG A 379 3.99 -23.07 -32.74
N ALA A 380 4.82 -23.63 -33.61
CA ALA A 380 4.98 -25.06 -33.80
C ALA A 380 5.94 -25.59 -32.73
N SER A 381 5.65 -26.76 -32.14
CA SER A 381 6.68 -27.63 -31.57
C SER A 381 6.17 -29.04 -31.28
N CYS A 382 6.82 -29.99 -31.96
CA CYS A 382 7.27 -31.30 -31.51
C CYS A 382 6.26 -32.32 -30.95
N GLN A 383 5.99 -33.32 -31.79
CA GLN A 383 5.49 -34.63 -31.43
C GLN A 383 6.57 -35.44 -30.71
N SER A 384 6.25 -36.01 -29.55
CA SER A 384 6.92 -37.19 -29.01
C SER A 384 5.86 -38.22 -28.67
N GLN A 385 5.98 -39.39 -29.30
CA GLN A 385 5.10 -40.54 -29.07
C GLN A 385 5.55 -41.26 -27.79
N GLY A 386 4.62 -41.40 -26.85
CA GLY A 386 4.76 -42.25 -25.67
C GLY A 386 3.42 -42.91 -25.40
N THR A 387 3.35 -44.23 -25.59
CA THR A 387 2.19 -45.08 -25.34
C THR A 387 1.88 -45.11 -23.84
N ARG A 388 0.75 -44.48 -23.44
CA ARG A 388 0.17 -44.61 -22.10
C ARG A 388 -1.27 -45.10 -22.19
N GLN A 389 -1.59 -46.07 -21.35
CA GLN A 389 -2.91 -46.67 -21.18
C GLN A 389 -3.97 -45.60 -20.92
N ARG A 390 -5.07 -45.72 -21.67
CA ARG A 390 -6.18 -44.76 -21.76
C ARG A 390 -7.07 -44.87 -20.52
N ALA A 391 -6.78 -44.08 -19.49
CA ALA A 391 -7.74 -43.82 -18.42
C ALA A 391 -8.94 -43.07 -19.03
N GLN A 392 -10.16 -43.60 -18.84
CA GLN A 392 -11.38 -42.97 -19.35
C GLN A 392 -11.54 -41.58 -18.70
N SER A 393 -11.72 -40.56 -19.53
CA SER A 393 -11.96 -39.20 -19.06
C SER A 393 -13.31 -39.16 -18.31
N PRO A 394 -13.39 -38.53 -17.12
CA PRO A 394 -14.64 -38.42 -16.40
C PRO A 394 -15.66 -37.65 -17.24
N VAL A 395 -16.87 -38.21 -17.37
CA VAL A 395 -17.98 -37.58 -18.07
C VAL A 395 -18.39 -36.31 -17.31
N LEU A 396 -18.11 -35.15 -17.91
CA LEU A 396 -18.49 -33.84 -17.39
C LEU A 396 -19.89 -33.48 -17.92
N TYR A 397 -20.81 -33.14 -17.03
CA TYR A 397 -22.14 -32.66 -17.41
C TYR A 397 -22.18 -31.13 -17.28
N LYS A 398 -22.66 -30.46 -18.32
CA LYS A 398 -22.96 -29.03 -18.27
C LYS A 398 -24.33 -28.83 -17.62
N THR A 399 -24.35 -28.11 -16.50
CA THR A 399 -25.60 -27.63 -15.91
C THR A 399 -26.18 -26.51 -16.77
N ARG A 400 -27.48 -26.21 -16.60
CA ARG A 400 -28.20 -25.15 -17.33
C ARG A 400 -27.60 -23.74 -17.12
N SER A 401 -26.76 -23.55 -16.09
CA SER A 401 -26.02 -22.32 -15.79
C SER A 401 -24.61 -22.27 -16.38
N GLY A 402 -24.20 -23.28 -17.15
CA GLY A 402 -22.87 -23.36 -17.77
C GLY A 402 -21.74 -23.77 -16.80
N ARG A 403 -22.03 -24.00 -15.52
CA ARG A 403 -21.04 -24.53 -14.56
C ARG A 403 -20.83 -26.02 -14.77
N ILE A 404 -19.57 -26.42 -14.77
CA ILE A 404 -19.11 -27.82 -14.82
C ILE A 404 -19.03 -28.29 -13.35
N SER A 405 -19.92 -29.20 -12.94
CA SER A 405 -19.88 -29.80 -11.61
C SER A 405 -19.56 -31.29 -11.69
N LYS A 406 -18.88 -31.81 -10.65
CA LYS A 406 -18.67 -33.25 -10.46
C LYS A 406 -19.98 -33.88 -9.99
N ARG A 407 -20.24 -35.13 -10.40
CA ARG A 407 -21.46 -35.87 -10.01
C ARG A 407 -21.49 -36.02 -8.48
N PRO A 408 -22.62 -35.72 -7.80
CA PRO A 408 -22.73 -35.98 -6.37
C PRO A 408 -22.60 -37.49 -6.12
N SER A 409 -21.65 -37.88 -5.27
CA SER A 409 -21.49 -39.24 -4.77
C SER A 409 -22.76 -39.63 -4.01
N ARG A 410 -23.30 -40.80 -4.35
CA ARG A 410 -24.57 -41.35 -3.87
C ARG A 410 -24.82 -41.06 -2.38
N TRP A 411 -25.97 -40.45 -2.10
CA TRP A 411 -26.69 -40.64 -0.85
C TRP A 411 -27.12 -42.11 -0.78
N VAL A 412 -26.57 -42.85 0.17
CA VAL A 412 -27.10 -44.15 0.59
C VAL A 412 -28.02 -43.87 1.77
N PRO A 413 -29.32 -44.16 1.70
CA PRO A 413 -30.18 -44.13 2.88
C PRO A 413 -29.80 -45.31 3.79
N THR A 414 -29.47 -45.02 5.05
CA THR A 414 -29.53 -45.99 6.15
C THR A 414 -30.95 -46.10 6.68
#